data_AF-A0A9C7V078-F1
#
_entry.id   AF-A0A9C7V078-F1
#
_cell.length_a   1.000
_cell.length_b   1.000
_cell.length_c   1.000
_cell.angle_alpha   90.00
_cell.angle_beta   90.00
_cell.angle_gamma   90.00
#
_symmetry.space_group_name_H-M   'P 1'
#
loop_
_entity.id
_entity.type
_entity.pdbx_description
1 polymer ?
#
loop_
_entity_poly.entity_id
_entity_poly.type
_entity_poly.pdbx_seq_one_letter_code
_entity_poly.pdbx_strand_id
1 'polypeptide(L)'
;YIDVGQGDCELIVAGDTRVLIDCGEAEYSGRVINYISRLGFRRLDYIIATHPHDDHIGGMAAIMEEFSVGKVIMPEIPDSILPTSRHFEEMLDVIGSKNITAEYSRTGTEIKLDSGAVLRIIAPVHSDYSSLNNFSIACRLVHGNRSFLFTGDIERAAENDIVNSAEYLKSDVLKVAHHGSTSSSTPAFLEAVMPEYAVIEVGEGNSYGHPKPEVVKRLNSLGAQILTTMECGNIVFVSDGEQLTIHTDNGITDRTEEAA
;
A
#
# COMPACT_ATOMS: atom_id res chain seq x y z
N TYR A 1 -8.15 0.53 1.00
CA TYR A 1 -7.66 1.91 1.02
C TYR A 1 -8.48 2.66 2.04
N ILE A 2 -7.88 2.91 3.19
CA ILE A 2 -8.51 3.63 4.29
C ILE A 2 -8.14 5.10 4.10
N ASP A 3 -9.14 5.99 4.04
CA ASP A 3 -8.87 7.42 3.94
C ASP A 3 -8.17 7.90 5.21
N VAL A 4 -6.87 8.16 5.13
CA VAL A 4 -6.03 8.72 6.19
C VAL A 4 -5.51 10.11 5.79
N GLY A 5 -6.28 10.86 4.99
CA GLY A 5 -5.81 12.15 4.47
C GLY A 5 -4.64 11.97 3.50
N GLN A 6 -3.54 12.69 3.75
CA GLN A 6 -2.30 12.48 2.99
C GLN A 6 -1.52 11.32 3.62
N GLY A 7 -1.35 10.23 2.88
CA GLY A 7 -0.64 9.04 3.34
C GLY A 7 -1.29 7.74 2.85
N ASP A 8 -0.63 6.62 3.14
CA ASP A 8 -1.07 5.28 2.72
C ASP A 8 -1.62 4.48 3.88
N CYS A 9 -2.70 3.74 3.62
CA CYS A 9 -3.22 2.75 4.56
C CYS A 9 -4.12 1.73 3.86
N GLU A 10 -3.61 0.52 3.63
CA GLU A 10 -4.38 -0.57 3.07
C GLU A 10 -4.61 -1.72 4.04
N LEU A 11 -5.87 -2.09 4.23
CA LEU A 11 -6.26 -3.31 4.92
C LEU A 11 -6.66 -4.38 3.91
N ILE A 12 -5.91 -5.48 3.86
CA ILE A 12 -6.29 -6.69 3.12
C ILE A 12 -6.96 -7.66 4.10
N VAL A 13 -8.17 -8.08 3.75
CA VAL A 13 -8.92 -9.11 4.48
C VAL A 13 -9.10 -10.32 3.57
N ALA A 14 -8.41 -11.40 3.87
CA ALA A 14 -8.33 -12.59 3.02
C ALA A 14 -8.61 -13.85 3.84
N GLY A 15 -9.90 -14.20 3.95
CA GLY A 15 -10.35 -15.25 4.86
C GLY A 15 -10.11 -14.81 6.32
N ASP A 16 -9.33 -15.60 7.06
CA ASP A 16 -8.92 -15.27 8.42
C ASP A 16 -7.59 -14.50 8.51
N THR A 17 -6.92 -14.26 7.38
CA THR A 17 -5.70 -13.48 7.37
C THR A 17 -6.01 -11.98 7.22
N ARG A 18 -5.43 -11.15 8.10
CA ARG A 18 -5.50 -9.69 8.02
C ARG A 18 -4.10 -9.13 7.82
N VAL A 19 -3.91 -8.38 6.73
CA VAL A 19 -2.65 -7.68 6.43
C VAL A 19 -2.94 -6.18 6.43
N LEU A 20 -2.20 -5.43 7.24
CA LEU A 20 -2.18 -3.97 7.14
C LEU A 20 -0.90 -3.55 6.41
N ILE A 21 -1.04 -2.73 5.38
CA ILE A 21 0.07 -2.07 4.69
C ILE A 21 -0.04 -0.60 5.04
N ASP A 22 0.97 -0.06 5.71
CA ASP A 22 1.02 1.33 6.19
C ASP A 22 -0.20 1.77 7.04
N CYS A 23 -0.18 2.98 7.58
CA CYS A 23 -1.19 3.47 8.53
C CYS A 23 -1.40 4.99 8.55
N GLY A 24 -0.82 5.72 7.59
CA GLY A 24 -0.87 7.17 7.56
C GLY A 24 -0.07 7.87 8.67
N GLU A 25 -0.22 9.19 8.71
CA GLU A 25 0.32 10.02 9.78
C GLU A 25 -0.29 9.68 11.15
N ALA A 26 0.46 9.98 12.23
CA ALA A 26 0.07 9.68 13.60
C ALA A 26 -1.31 10.24 13.98
N GLU A 27 -1.71 11.40 13.42
CA GLU A 27 -3.01 12.02 13.69
C GLU A 27 -4.20 11.17 13.21
N TYR A 28 -4.00 10.31 12.21
CA TYR A 28 -5.03 9.44 11.65
C TYR A 28 -5.09 8.06 12.31
N SER A 29 -4.17 7.73 13.23
CA SER A 29 -4.14 6.45 13.95
C SER A 29 -5.50 6.06 14.56
N GLY A 30 -6.20 7.00 15.19
CA GLY A 30 -7.52 6.76 15.76
C GLY A 30 -8.58 6.38 14.72
N ARG A 31 -8.47 6.91 13.49
CA ARG A 31 -9.37 6.57 12.37
C ARG A 31 -9.12 5.14 11.90
N VAL A 32 -7.86 4.76 11.70
CA VAL A 32 -7.46 3.40 11.30
C VAL A 32 -7.88 2.37 12.36
N ILE A 33 -7.59 2.64 13.64
CA ILE A 33 -8.01 1.82 14.77
C ILE A 33 -9.52 1.63 14.79
N ASN A 34 -10.28 2.73 14.63
CA ASN A 34 -11.73 2.66 14.66
C ASN A 34 -12.29 1.86 13.47
N TYR A 35 -11.73 2.04 12.27
CA TYR A 35 -12.13 1.31 11.08
C TYR A 35 -11.94 -0.21 11.26
N ILE A 36 -10.74 -0.65 11.63
CA ILE A 36 -10.41 -2.07 11.84
C ILE A 36 -11.25 -2.66 12.98
N SER A 37 -11.43 -1.91 14.08
CA SER A 37 -12.24 -2.37 15.22
C SER A 37 -13.72 -2.51 14.89
N ARG A 38 -14.29 -1.63 14.04
CA ARG A 38 -15.69 -1.73 13.59
C ARG A 38 -15.93 -2.94 12.71
N LEU A 39 -14.91 -3.41 11.99
CA LEU A 39 -14.95 -4.68 11.26
C LEU A 39 -14.88 -5.91 12.20
N GLY A 40 -14.69 -5.70 13.50
CA GLY A 40 -14.63 -6.76 14.51
C GLY A 40 -13.26 -7.41 14.64
N PHE A 41 -12.24 -6.90 13.96
CA PHE A 41 -10.90 -7.47 14.01
C PHE A 41 -10.13 -6.99 15.24
N ARG A 42 -9.42 -7.91 15.88
CA ARG A 42 -8.56 -7.68 17.05
C ARG A 42 -7.11 -8.09 16.83
N ARG A 43 -6.83 -8.69 15.67
CA ARG A 43 -5.54 -9.21 15.28
C ARG A 43 -5.22 -8.83 13.85
N LEU A 44 -3.98 -8.43 13.63
CA LEU A 44 -3.35 -8.26 12.34
C LEU A 44 -2.30 -9.37 12.21
N ASP A 45 -2.44 -10.25 11.24
CA ASP A 45 -1.49 -11.35 11.03
C ASP A 45 -0.16 -10.80 10.54
N TYR A 46 -0.23 -9.80 9.65
CA TYR A 46 0.92 -9.10 9.11
C TYR A 46 0.69 -7.59 9.15
N ILE A 47 1.75 -6.86 9.49
CA ILE A 47 1.89 -5.43 9.19
C ILE A 47 3.06 -5.30 8.22
N ILE A 48 2.87 -4.58 7.13
CA ILE A 48 3.91 -4.21 6.18
C ILE A 48 4.12 -2.70 6.31
N ALA A 49 5.27 -2.30 6.85
CA ALA A 49 5.71 -0.91 6.88
C ALA A 49 6.56 -0.68 5.62
N THR A 50 6.01 0.00 4.61
CA THR A 50 6.64 0.05 3.29
C THR A 50 7.99 0.76 3.35
N HIS A 51 8.03 1.93 3.98
CA HIS A 51 9.22 2.75 4.21
C HIS A 51 8.96 3.71 5.38
N PRO A 52 9.98 4.41 5.92
CA PRO A 52 9.90 4.99 7.25
C PRO A 52 9.35 6.43 7.30
N HIS A 53 8.67 6.91 6.27
CA HIS A 53 8.07 8.24 6.30
C HIS A 53 6.80 8.28 7.16
N ASP A 54 6.54 9.46 7.73
CA ASP A 54 5.50 9.64 8.73
C ASP A 54 4.10 9.41 8.16
N ASP A 55 3.84 9.74 6.90
CA ASP A 55 2.58 9.49 6.20
C ASP A 55 2.36 8.02 5.82
N HIS A 56 3.27 7.13 6.25
CA HIS A 56 3.18 5.68 6.11
C HIS A 56 3.21 4.98 7.46
N ILE A 57 4.20 5.28 8.30
CA ILE A 57 4.42 4.59 9.57
C ILE A 57 4.04 5.40 10.82
N GLY A 58 3.57 6.64 10.65
CA GLY A 58 3.36 7.59 11.75
C GLY A 58 2.44 7.05 12.85
N GLY A 59 1.40 6.31 12.47
CA GLY A 59 0.48 5.66 13.41
C GLY A 59 0.91 4.28 13.95
N MET A 60 2.02 3.69 13.48
CA MET A 60 2.27 2.25 13.69
C MET A 60 2.41 1.84 15.15
N ALA A 61 3.06 2.67 15.97
CA ALA A 61 3.15 2.41 17.40
C ALA A 61 1.75 2.28 18.03
N ALA A 62 0.82 3.20 17.71
CA ALA A 62 -0.55 3.16 18.22
C ALA A 62 -1.34 1.95 17.69
N ILE A 63 -1.17 1.58 16.41
CA ILE A 63 -1.79 0.38 15.83
C ILE A 63 -1.32 -0.89 16.56
N MET A 64 -0.01 -1.04 16.73
CA MET A 64 0.58 -2.20 17.41
C MET A 64 0.27 -2.21 18.92
N GLU A 65 -0.09 -1.07 19.50
CA GLU A 65 -0.59 -1.02 20.87
C GLU A 65 -2.01 -1.57 21.02
N GLU A 66 -2.90 -1.23 20.09
CA GLU A 66 -4.31 -1.65 20.12
C GLU A 66 -4.53 -3.10 19.65
N PHE A 67 -3.81 -3.54 18.62
CA PHE A 67 -4.05 -4.85 17.99
C PHE A 67 -2.99 -5.88 18.38
N SER A 68 -3.40 -7.15 18.45
CA SER A 68 -2.43 -8.25 18.47
C SER A 68 -1.78 -8.38 17.09
N VAL A 69 -0.45 -8.39 17.02
CA VAL A 69 0.27 -8.46 15.75
C VAL A 69 1.05 -9.77 15.65
N GLY A 70 0.88 -10.47 14.54
CA GLY A 70 1.63 -11.69 14.24
C GLY A 70 3.06 -11.39 13.84
N LYS A 71 3.23 -10.67 12.73
CA LYS A 71 4.54 -10.32 12.19
C LYS A 71 4.56 -8.91 11.59
N VAL A 72 5.66 -8.19 11.74
CA VAL A 72 5.98 -6.96 11.01
C VAL A 72 7.00 -7.26 9.91
N ILE A 73 6.76 -6.74 8.71
CA ILE A 73 7.69 -6.77 7.58
C ILE A 73 8.07 -5.32 7.26
N MET A 74 9.37 -5.05 7.20
CA MET A 74 9.91 -3.71 6.94
C MET A 74 11.13 -3.81 6.02
N PRO A 75 11.53 -2.75 5.28
CA PRO A 75 12.71 -2.83 4.43
C PRO A 75 14.00 -2.89 5.25
N GLU A 76 15.02 -3.55 4.70
CA GLU A 76 16.39 -3.45 5.21
C GLU A 76 17.00 -2.15 4.71
N ILE A 77 17.15 -1.17 5.60
CA ILE A 77 17.72 0.14 5.30
C ILE A 77 19.17 0.19 5.82
N PRO A 78 20.16 0.59 5.00
CA PRO A 78 21.54 0.71 5.45
C PRO A 78 21.71 1.70 6.61
N ASP A 79 22.56 1.35 7.59
CA ASP A 79 22.86 2.18 8.77
C ASP A 79 23.19 3.64 8.44
N SER A 80 23.85 3.89 7.30
CA SER A 80 24.25 5.23 6.85
C SER A 80 23.07 6.17 6.57
N ILE A 81 21.89 5.64 6.31
CA ILE A 81 20.67 6.39 6.01
C ILE A 81 19.49 5.94 6.87
N LEU A 82 19.76 5.19 7.95
CA LEU A 82 18.73 4.72 8.86
C LEU A 82 18.01 5.94 9.48
N PRO A 83 16.68 5.99 9.44
CA PRO A 83 15.91 7.11 9.95
C PRO A 83 16.01 7.22 11.47
N THR A 84 15.99 8.45 11.97
CA THR A 84 15.94 8.79 13.40
C THR A 84 14.70 9.63 13.72
N SER A 85 13.62 9.44 12.95
CA SER A 85 12.35 10.12 13.23
C SER A 85 11.73 9.50 14.47
N ARG A 86 11.00 10.32 15.22
CA ARG A 86 10.32 9.88 16.45
C ARG A 86 9.41 8.68 16.20
N HIS A 87 8.60 8.71 15.13
CA HIS A 87 7.65 7.62 14.85
C HIS A 87 8.35 6.32 14.43
N PHE A 88 9.50 6.40 13.75
CA PHE A 88 10.29 5.23 13.45
C PHE A 88 10.86 4.58 14.72
N GLU A 89 11.43 5.39 15.62
CA GLU A 89 11.93 4.91 16.92
C GLU A 89 10.80 4.31 17.77
N GLU A 90 9.64 4.98 17.85
CA GLU A 90 8.46 4.48 18.58
C GLU A 90 7.93 3.16 18.00
N MET A 91 7.92 3.01 16.69
CA MET A 91 7.56 1.74 16.03
C MET A 91 8.51 0.62 16.47
N LEU A 92 9.83 0.85 16.44
CA LEU A 92 10.82 -0.14 16.87
C LEU A 92 10.71 -0.46 18.36
N ASP A 93 10.45 0.53 19.21
CA ASP A 93 10.25 0.35 20.64
C ASP A 93 9.03 -0.52 20.95
N VAL A 94 7.91 -0.34 20.24
CA VAL A 94 6.73 -1.19 20.40
C VAL A 94 6.99 -2.61 19.91
N ILE A 95 7.70 -2.78 18.78
CA ILE A 95 8.11 -4.10 18.29
C ILE A 95 8.93 -4.84 19.35
N GLY A 96 9.93 -4.17 19.93
CA GLY A 96 10.81 -4.74 20.96
C GLY A 96 10.08 -5.04 22.27
N SER A 97 9.33 -4.07 22.80
CA SER A 97 8.64 -4.20 24.10
C SER A 97 7.53 -5.25 24.09
N LYS A 98 6.83 -5.42 22.96
CA LYS A 98 5.79 -6.45 22.80
C LYS A 98 6.31 -7.77 22.24
N ASN A 99 7.62 -7.87 21.97
CA ASN A 99 8.26 -9.02 21.34
C ASN A 99 7.57 -9.45 20.04
N ILE A 100 7.17 -8.48 19.22
CA ILE A 100 6.56 -8.75 17.92
C ILE A 100 7.66 -9.27 16.99
N THR A 101 7.36 -10.34 16.25
CA THR A 101 8.32 -10.86 15.26
C THR A 101 8.44 -9.85 14.13
N ALA A 102 9.65 -9.40 13.82
CA ALA A 102 9.92 -8.52 12.68
C ALA A 102 10.93 -9.16 11.73
N GLU A 103 10.72 -8.99 10.42
CA GLU A 103 11.63 -9.46 9.38
C GLU A 103 11.84 -8.41 8.29
N TYR A 104 13.01 -8.47 7.65
CA TYR A 104 13.26 -7.65 6.48
C TYR A 104 12.55 -8.21 5.25
N SER A 105 12.00 -7.32 4.43
CA SER A 105 11.42 -7.67 3.15
C SER A 105 12.47 -8.27 2.21
N ARG A 106 12.02 -9.22 1.38
CA ARG A 106 12.85 -9.82 0.33
C ARG A 106 12.01 -10.01 -0.91
N THR A 107 12.46 -9.43 -2.02
CA THR A 107 11.82 -9.62 -3.33
C THR A 107 11.66 -11.10 -3.66
N GLY A 108 10.46 -11.44 -4.11
CA GLY A 108 10.01 -12.79 -4.42
C GLY A 108 9.48 -13.62 -3.26
N THR A 109 9.46 -13.07 -2.04
CA THR A 109 8.78 -13.70 -0.90
C THR A 109 7.27 -13.72 -1.13
N GLU A 110 6.64 -14.86 -0.84
CA GLU A 110 5.19 -15.06 -0.96
C GLU A 110 4.56 -15.30 0.41
N ILE A 111 3.48 -14.58 0.68
CA ILE A 111 2.60 -14.77 1.83
C ILE A 111 1.30 -15.37 1.29
N LYS A 112 1.04 -16.63 1.61
CA LYS A 112 -0.20 -17.31 1.26
C LYS A 112 -1.26 -16.95 2.29
N LEU A 113 -2.39 -16.43 1.81
CA LEU A 113 -3.50 -15.98 2.64
C LEU A 113 -4.60 -17.05 2.68
N ASP A 114 -5.43 -17.06 3.72
CA ASP A 114 -6.42 -18.11 3.95
C ASP A 114 -7.51 -18.20 2.88
N SER A 115 -7.77 -17.12 2.14
CA SER A 115 -8.69 -17.15 1.00
C SER A 115 -8.15 -17.88 -0.24
N GLY A 116 -6.89 -18.31 -0.23
CA GLY A 116 -6.18 -18.80 -1.41
C GLY A 116 -5.50 -17.71 -2.23
N ALA A 117 -5.64 -16.44 -1.82
CA ALA A 117 -4.87 -15.34 -2.40
C ALA A 117 -3.38 -15.42 -2.01
N VAL A 118 -2.51 -14.87 -2.86
CA VAL A 118 -1.07 -14.81 -2.62
C VAL A 118 -0.60 -13.37 -2.71
N LEU A 119 0.01 -12.86 -1.64
CA LEU A 119 0.68 -11.56 -1.60
C LEU A 119 2.18 -11.79 -1.80
N ARG A 120 2.72 -11.28 -2.91
CA ARG A 120 4.13 -11.43 -3.28
C ARG A 120 4.85 -10.09 -3.16
N ILE A 121 5.95 -10.05 -2.42
CA ILE A 121 6.82 -8.87 -2.33
C ILE A 121 7.64 -8.78 -3.64
N ILE A 122 7.62 -7.62 -4.30
CA ILE A 122 8.32 -7.41 -5.57
C ILE A 122 9.41 -6.31 -5.50
N ALA A 123 9.45 -5.56 -4.41
CA ALA A 123 10.46 -4.54 -4.14
C ALA A 123 10.72 -4.45 -2.62
N PRO A 124 11.87 -3.90 -2.18
CA PRO A 124 12.98 -3.37 -2.99
C PRO A 124 13.79 -4.46 -3.72
N VAL A 125 14.21 -4.18 -4.96
CA VAL A 125 15.03 -5.11 -5.77
C VAL A 125 16.52 -4.99 -5.42
N HIS A 126 16.96 -3.77 -5.10
CA HIS A 126 18.32 -3.46 -4.67
C HIS A 126 18.33 -2.86 -3.25
N SER A 127 19.49 -2.80 -2.62
CA SER A 127 19.67 -2.34 -1.23
C SER A 127 20.49 -1.05 -1.12
N ASP A 128 20.82 -0.41 -2.24
CA ASP A 128 21.73 0.73 -2.36
C ASP A 128 21.05 1.98 -2.96
N TYR A 129 19.77 2.19 -2.63
CA TYR A 129 19.08 3.42 -3.01
C TYR A 129 19.52 4.62 -2.16
N SER A 130 19.49 5.81 -2.76
CA SER A 130 19.78 7.07 -2.06
C SER A 130 18.54 7.69 -1.38
N SER A 131 17.35 7.34 -1.86
CA SER A 131 16.07 7.86 -1.39
C SER A 131 15.36 6.77 -0.60
N LEU A 132 14.88 7.10 0.62
CA LEU A 132 14.13 6.17 1.48
C LEU A 132 12.87 5.64 0.79
N ASN A 133 12.26 6.44 -0.07
CA ASN A 133 11.10 6.05 -0.89
C ASN A 133 11.37 4.82 -1.76
N ASN A 134 12.59 4.68 -2.31
CA ASN A 134 12.92 3.53 -3.15
C ASN A 134 13.19 2.24 -2.36
N PHE A 135 13.26 2.32 -1.02
CA PHE A 135 13.20 1.15 -0.16
C PHE A 135 11.77 0.66 0.09
N SER A 136 10.74 1.37 -0.42
CA SER A 136 9.35 0.97 -0.28
C SER A 136 9.14 -0.49 -0.65
N ILE A 137 8.50 -1.22 0.26
CA ILE A 137 8.01 -2.56 -0.03
C ILE A 137 6.83 -2.43 -0.99
N ALA A 138 7.04 -2.80 -2.25
CA ALA A 138 5.94 -3.00 -3.20
C ALA A 138 5.49 -4.47 -3.17
N CYS A 139 4.19 -4.71 -3.20
CA CYS A 139 3.59 -6.04 -3.14
C CYS A 139 2.54 -6.22 -4.22
N ARG A 140 2.53 -7.39 -4.87
CA ARG A 140 1.47 -7.81 -5.78
C ARG A 140 0.60 -8.88 -5.13
N LEU A 141 -0.70 -8.61 -5.00
CA LEU A 141 -1.70 -9.56 -4.53
C LEU A 141 -2.39 -10.22 -5.72
N VAL A 142 -2.56 -11.53 -5.69
CA VAL A 142 -3.35 -12.29 -6.67
C VAL A 142 -4.43 -13.08 -5.96
N HIS A 143 -5.66 -12.96 -6.42
CA HIS A 143 -6.81 -13.75 -5.98
C HIS A 143 -7.59 -14.21 -7.23
N GLY A 144 -7.48 -15.50 -7.57
CA GLY A 144 -8.01 -16.01 -8.83
C GLY A 144 -7.43 -15.26 -10.04
N ASN A 145 -8.31 -14.72 -10.86
CA ASN A 145 -8.00 -13.90 -12.04
C ASN A 145 -7.90 -12.40 -11.73
N ARG A 146 -8.01 -11.98 -10.46
CA ARG A 146 -7.87 -10.58 -10.04
C ARG A 146 -6.57 -10.30 -9.31
N SER A 147 -6.08 -9.09 -9.46
CA SER A 147 -4.76 -8.70 -9.01
C SER A 147 -4.65 -7.22 -8.62
N PHE A 148 -3.84 -6.97 -7.59
CA PHE A 148 -3.60 -5.65 -7.02
C PHE A 148 -2.10 -5.43 -6.91
N LEU A 149 -1.66 -4.19 -7.14
CA LEU A 149 -0.29 -3.78 -6.92
C LEU A 149 -0.24 -2.61 -5.92
N PHE A 150 0.36 -2.87 -4.77
CA PHE A 150 0.66 -1.88 -3.72
C PHE A 150 2.10 -1.42 -3.89
N THR A 151 2.33 -0.11 -3.94
CA THR A 151 3.61 0.43 -4.39
C THR A 151 4.33 1.26 -3.32
N GLY A 152 3.63 1.68 -2.26
CA GLY A 152 4.13 2.72 -1.37
C GLY A 152 4.61 3.92 -2.18
N ASP A 153 5.82 4.38 -1.87
CA ASP A 153 6.38 5.57 -2.50
C ASP A 153 7.50 5.29 -3.49
N ILE A 154 7.60 4.08 -4.06
CA ILE A 154 8.65 3.78 -5.04
C ILE A 154 8.76 4.89 -6.11
N GLU A 155 9.99 5.30 -6.41
CA GLU A 155 10.27 6.33 -7.40
C GLU A 155 10.88 5.70 -8.65
N ARG A 156 11.23 6.53 -9.65
CA ARG A 156 11.73 6.05 -10.96
C ARG A 156 12.81 4.98 -10.88
N ALA A 157 13.69 5.04 -9.88
CA ALA A 157 14.76 4.07 -9.71
C ALA A 157 14.19 2.68 -9.38
N ALA A 158 13.42 2.57 -8.30
CA ALA A 158 12.77 1.31 -7.92
C ALA A 158 11.77 0.84 -8.99
N GLU A 159 11.00 1.74 -9.60
CA GLU A 159 10.12 1.39 -10.73
C GLU A 159 10.88 0.75 -11.90
N ASN A 160 12.02 1.35 -12.28
CA ASN A 160 12.86 0.81 -13.35
C ASN A 160 13.40 -0.58 -12.98
N ASP A 161 13.81 -0.78 -11.73
CA ASP A 161 14.38 -2.07 -11.31
C ASP A 161 13.32 -3.17 -11.29
N ILE A 162 12.10 -2.84 -10.86
CA ILE A 162 10.96 -3.76 -10.89
C ILE A 162 10.59 -4.12 -12.34
N VAL A 163 10.52 -3.13 -13.25
CA VAL A 163 10.23 -3.35 -14.68
C VAL A 163 11.28 -4.23 -15.36
N ASN A 164 12.55 -4.10 -14.98
CA ASN A 164 13.65 -4.91 -15.53
C ASN A 164 13.88 -6.22 -14.75
N SER A 165 13.07 -6.50 -13.73
CA SER A 165 13.12 -7.76 -12.96
C SER A 165 12.39 -8.89 -13.69
N ALA A 166 12.36 -10.08 -13.08
CA ALA A 166 11.57 -11.21 -13.56
C ALA A 166 10.10 -11.16 -13.08
N GLU A 167 9.70 -10.13 -12.34
CA GLU A 167 8.36 -10.03 -11.74
C GLU A 167 7.29 -9.70 -12.79
N TYR A 168 6.12 -10.30 -12.64
CA TYR A 168 4.96 -10.01 -13.48
C TYR A 168 4.14 -8.87 -12.87
N LEU A 169 4.02 -7.75 -13.59
CA LEU A 169 3.50 -6.49 -13.03
C LEU A 169 2.05 -6.19 -13.38
N LYS A 170 1.50 -6.81 -14.44
CA LYS A 170 0.14 -6.51 -14.87
C LYS A 170 -0.84 -6.76 -13.72
N SER A 171 -1.59 -5.73 -13.36
CA SER A 171 -2.49 -5.76 -12.19
C SER A 171 -3.76 -4.97 -12.49
N ASP A 172 -4.91 -5.48 -12.06
CA ASP A 172 -6.21 -4.83 -12.32
C ASP A 172 -6.33 -3.52 -11.53
N VAL A 173 -5.85 -3.52 -10.29
CA VAL A 173 -5.84 -2.36 -9.41
C VAL A 173 -4.41 -1.96 -9.06
N LEU A 174 -4.08 -0.69 -9.28
CA LEU A 174 -2.81 -0.08 -8.87
C LEU A 174 -3.05 0.93 -7.76
N LYS A 175 -2.41 0.74 -6.60
CA LYS A 175 -2.11 1.87 -5.72
C LYS A 175 -1.04 2.71 -6.41
N VAL A 176 -1.40 3.92 -6.81
CA VAL A 176 -0.50 4.84 -7.49
C VAL A 176 0.63 5.23 -6.54
N ALA A 177 1.86 5.03 -7.02
CA ALA A 177 3.06 5.26 -6.25
C ALA A 177 3.19 6.71 -5.81
N HIS A 178 3.64 6.92 -4.58
CA HIS A 178 4.02 8.22 -4.03
C HIS A 178 2.92 9.27 -4.19
N HIS A 179 1.69 8.85 -3.90
CA HIS A 179 0.48 9.69 -3.92
C HIS A 179 0.19 10.37 -5.27
N GLY A 180 0.84 9.92 -6.35
CA GLY A 180 0.78 10.58 -7.66
C GLY A 180 1.80 11.72 -7.85
N SER A 181 2.95 11.66 -7.16
CA SER A 181 4.13 12.50 -7.41
C SER A 181 4.70 12.31 -8.82
N THR A 182 5.29 13.36 -9.39
CA THR A 182 6.03 13.24 -10.67
C THR A 182 7.36 12.50 -10.53
N SER A 183 7.86 12.23 -9.33
CA SER A 183 9.03 11.37 -9.11
C SER A 183 8.72 9.89 -9.35
N SER A 184 7.44 9.53 -9.50
CA SER A 184 6.97 8.17 -9.73
C SER A 184 6.01 8.10 -10.93
N SER A 185 5.36 6.96 -11.08
CA SER A 185 4.41 6.63 -12.15
C SER A 185 5.00 6.91 -13.53
N THR A 186 6.20 6.38 -13.79
CA THR A 186 6.85 6.47 -15.09
C THR A 186 6.01 5.80 -16.19
N PRO A 187 6.05 6.28 -17.45
CA PRO A 187 5.33 5.63 -18.54
C PRO A 187 5.63 4.13 -18.67
N ALA A 188 6.91 3.74 -18.61
CA ALA A 188 7.31 2.33 -18.72
C ALA A 188 6.73 1.46 -17.60
N PHE A 189 6.73 1.95 -16.36
CA PHE A 189 6.10 1.25 -15.24
C PHE A 189 4.59 1.13 -15.43
N LEU A 190 3.90 2.22 -15.74
CA LEU A 190 2.45 2.19 -15.94
C LEU A 190 2.02 1.33 -17.14
N GLU A 191 2.81 1.29 -18.21
CA GLU A 191 2.58 0.40 -19.36
C GLU A 191 2.77 -1.09 -19.00
N ALA A 192 3.72 -1.40 -18.11
CA ALA A 192 3.92 -2.76 -17.61
C ALA A 192 2.82 -3.22 -16.65
N VAL A 193 2.31 -2.29 -15.82
CA VAL A 193 1.21 -2.57 -14.87
C VAL A 193 -0.15 -2.61 -15.57
N MET A 194 -0.40 -1.67 -16.50
CA MET A 194 -1.63 -1.57 -17.29
C MET A 194 -2.92 -1.72 -16.47
N PRO A 195 -3.14 -0.84 -15.46
CA PRO A 195 -4.25 -1.01 -14.53
C PRO A 195 -5.59 -0.62 -15.14
N GLU A 196 -6.64 -1.32 -14.72
CA GLU A 196 -8.03 -0.91 -14.95
C GLU A 196 -8.43 0.18 -13.95
N TYR A 197 -8.04 0.03 -12.69
CA TYR A 197 -8.28 1.00 -11.62
C TYR A 197 -6.97 1.54 -11.05
N ALA A 198 -6.90 2.85 -10.89
CA ALA A 198 -5.76 3.53 -10.27
C ALA A 198 -6.25 4.25 -9.01
N VAL A 199 -5.86 3.75 -7.84
CA VAL A 199 -6.20 4.33 -6.54
C VAL A 199 -5.10 5.28 -6.10
N ILE A 200 -5.47 6.51 -5.78
CA ILE A 200 -4.55 7.54 -5.29
C ILE A 200 -4.98 7.90 -3.86
N GLU A 201 -4.18 7.53 -2.88
CA GLU A 201 -4.43 7.94 -1.49
C GLU A 201 -3.85 9.36 -1.28
N VAL A 202 -4.74 10.34 -1.15
CA VAL A 202 -4.42 11.77 -1.01
C VAL A 202 -5.50 12.48 -0.20
N GLY A 203 -5.11 13.51 0.55
CA GLY A 203 -6.01 14.31 1.37
C GLY A 203 -6.34 15.68 0.77
N GLU A 204 -7.52 16.20 1.09
CA GLU A 204 -7.93 17.57 0.71
C GLU A 204 -6.92 18.59 1.28
N GLY A 205 -6.50 19.54 0.44
CA GLY A 205 -5.57 20.59 0.86
C GLY A 205 -4.13 20.11 1.12
N ASN A 206 -3.74 18.90 0.66
CA ASN A 206 -2.36 18.44 0.78
C ASN A 206 -1.38 19.46 0.17
N SER A 207 -0.32 19.77 0.92
CA SER A 207 0.63 20.84 0.57
C SER A 207 1.56 20.48 -0.58
N TYR A 208 1.68 19.19 -0.89
CA TYR A 208 2.48 18.67 -2.00
C TYR A 208 1.86 18.96 -3.36
N GLY A 209 0.55 19.23 -3.42
CA GLY A 209 -0.19 19.38 -4.66
C GLY A 209 -0.25 18.05 -5.44
N HIS A 210 -0.48 16.96 -4.71
CA HIS A 210 -0.73 15.62 -5.23
C HIS A 210 -2.24 15.35 -5.37
N PRO A 211 -2.65 14.54 -6.36
CA PRO A 211 -1.82 13.98 -7.43
C PRO A 211 -1.43 15.05 -8.45
N LYS A 212 -0.27 14.86 -9.10
CA LYS A 212 0.20 15.78 -10.14
C LYS A 212 -0.61 15.61 -11.43
N PRO A 213 -1.01 16.69 -12.13
CA PRO A 213 -1.76 16.61 -13.38
C PRO A 213 -1.09 15.73 -14.45
N GLU A 214 0.25 15.69 -14.49
CA GLU A 214 1.00 14.85 -15.41
C GLU A 214 0.81 13.36 -15.14
N VAL A 215 0.72 12.95 -13.88
CA VAL A 215 0.48 11.55 -13.49
C VAL A 215 -0.96 11.16 -13.81
N VAL A 216 -1.92 12.00 -13.45
CA VAL A 216 -3.34 11.84 -13.81
C VAL A 216 -3.51 11.69 -15.32
N LYS A 217 -2.81 12.51 -16.12
CA LYS A 217 -2.85 12.41 -17.58
C LYS A 217 -2.30 11.08 -18.09
N ARG A 218 -1.21 10.56 -17.52
CA ARG A 218 -0.65 9.25 -17.92
C ARG A 218 -1.64 8.12 -17.65
N LEU A 219 -2.23 8.08 -16.46
CA LEU A 219 -3.22 7.08 -16.06
C LEU A 219 -4.46 7.12 -16.99
N ASN A 220 -5.02 8.31 -17.22
CA ASN A 220 -6.14 8.48 -18.15
C ASN A 220 -5.80 8.06 -19.59
N SER A 221 -4.56 8.27 -20.04
CA SER A 221 -4.12 7.87 -21.38
C SER A 221 -4.03 6.35 -21.56
N LEU A 222 -3.91 5.60 -20.46
CA LEU A 222 -3.99 4.13 -20.44
C LEU A 222 -5.43 3.61 -20.29
N GLY A 223 -6.40 4.49 -20.10
CA GLY A 223 -7.80 4.12 -19.86
C GLY A 223 -8.12 3.73 -18.41
N ALA A 224 -7.19 3.94 -17.48
CA ALA A 224 -7.40 3.61 -16.07
C ALA A 224 -8.47 4.52 -15.44
N GLN A 225 -9.42 3.93 -14.72
CA GLN A 225 -10.36 4.67 -13.89
C GLN A 225 -9.65 5.10 -12.60
N ILE A 226 -9.54 6.40 -12.40
CA ILE A 226 -8.89 6.98 -11.22
C ILE A 226 -9.91 7.09 -10.08
N LEU A 227 -9.53 6.61 -8.90
CA LEU A 227 -10.25 6.78 -7.64
C LEU A 227 -9.32 7.45 -6.63
N THR A 228 -9.79 8.47 -5.92
CA THR A 228 -8.98 9.15 -4.90
C THR A 228 -9.66 9.03 -3.54
N THR A 229 -8.89 8.82 -2.46
CA THR A 229 -9.49 8.83 -1.10
C THR A 229 -10.06 10.20 -0.74
N MET A 230 -9.48 11.27 -1.28
CA MET A 230 -10.01 12.64 -1.18
C MET A 230 -11.47 12.74 -1.60
N GLU A 231 -11.83 12.15 -2.75
CA GLU A 231 -13.19 12.23 -3.29
C GLU A 231 -14.08 11.11 -2.78
N CYS A 232 -13.54 9.90 -2.66
CA CYS A 232 -14.31 8.68 -2.38
C CYS A 232 -14.45 8.37 -0.88
N GLY A 233 -13.62 8.96 0.00
CA GLY A 233 -13.43 8.46 1.36
C GLY A 233 -12.71 7.11 1.34
N ASN A 234 -13.11 6.16 2.20
CA ASN A 234 -12.58 4.81 2.12
C ASN A 234 -12.96 4.17 0.77
N ILE A 235 -12.03 3.42 0.16
CA ILE A 235 -12.27 2.66 -1.08
C ILE A 235 -12.04 1.18 -0.78
N VAL A 236 -13.07 0.39 -1.02
CA VAL A 236 -13.10 -1.05 -0.76
C VAL A 236 -13.33 -1.81 -2.07
N PHE A 237 -12.38 -2.67 -2.42
CA PHE A 237 -12.55 -3.66 -3.46
C PHE A 237 -12.90 -5.00 -2.83
N VAL A 238 -13.97 -5.62 -3.31
CA VAL A 238 -14.35 -6.99 -2.94
C VAL A 238 -14.11 -7.87 -4.16
N SER A 239 -13.33 -8.94 -3.98
CA SER A 239 -13.01 -9.91 -5.02
C SER A 239 -13.50 -11.30 -4.64
N ASP A 240 -14.20 -11.97 -5.55
CA ASP A 240 -14.54 -13.40 -5.46
C ASP A 240 -13.56 -14.30 -6.23
N GLY A 241 -12.50 -13.70 -6.79
CA GLY A 241 -11.50 -14.36 -7.63
C GLY A 241 -11.76 -14.21 -9.13
N GLU A 242 -12.94 -13.76 -9.55
CA GLU A 242 -13.29 -13.57 -10.97
C GLU A 242 -13.79 -12.17 -11.24
N GLN A 243 -14.53 -11.56 -10.32
CA GLN A 243 -15.09 -10.22 -10.41
C GLN A 243 -14.55 -9.30 -9.32
N LEU A 244 -14.64 -7.99 -9.57
CA LEU A 244 -14.41 -6.94 -8.59
C LEU A 244 -15.71 -6.15 -8.38
N THR A 245 -16.07 -5.91 -7.12
CA THR A 245 -17.08 -4.93 -6.72
C THR A 245 -16.41 -3.83 -5.92
N ILE A 246 -16.81 -2.58 -6.16
CA ILE A 246 -16.19 -1.40 -5.56
C ILE A 246 -17.22 -0.67 -4.70
N HIS A 247 -16.84 -0.37 -3.46
CA HIS A 247 -17.62 0.44 -2.53
C HIS A 247 -16.79 1.62 -2.06
N THR A 248 -17.43 2.77 -1.90
CA THR A 248 -16.81 3.97 -1.34
C THR A 248 -17.76 4.67 -0.37
N ASP A 249 -17.22 5.49 0.54
CA ASP A 249 -18.04 6.23 1.50
C ASP A 249 -18.89 7.32 0.82
N ASN A 250 -18.36 7.95 -0.24
CA ASN A 250 -18.95 9.13 -0.88
C ASN A 250 -19.52 8.87 -2.31
N GLY A 251 -19.68 7.60 -2.73
CA GLY A 251 -20.12 7.16 -4.08
C GLY A 251 -18.91 6.86 -5.01
N ILE A 252 -18.86 5.82 -5.85
CA ILE A 252 -19.81 5.22 -6.81
C ILE A 252 -20.36 3.85 -6.32
N THR A 253 -21.68 3.70 -6.30
CA THR A 253 -22.40 2.43 -6.04
C THR A 253 -22.39 1.52 -7.26
N ASP A 254 -22.00 0.26 -7.08
CA ASP A 254 -22.12 -0.92 -7.95
C ASP A 254 -21.90 -0.68 -9.45
N ARG A 255 -20.67 -0.94 -9.90
CA ARG A 255 -20.45 -1.49 -11.24
C ARG A 255 -19.97 -2.92 -11.07
N THR A 256 -20.90 -3.87 -11.12
CA THR A 256 -20.55 -5.21 -11.58
C THR A 256 -20.10 -5.08 -13.03
N GLU A 257 -18.94 -5.63 -13.38
CA GLU A 257 -18.63 -5.89 -14.78
C GLU A 257 -19.77 -6.72 -15.38
N GLU A 258 -20.65 -6.11 -16.17
CA GLU A 258 -21.48 -6.90 -17.08
C GLU A 258 -20.54 -7.51 -18.10
N ALA A 259 -20.33 -8.83 -17.99
CA ALA A 259 -19.61 -9.61 -18.98
C ALA A 259 -20.20 -9.33 -20.37
N ALA A 260 -19.37 -8.77 -21.27
CA ALA A 260 -19.69 -8.57 -22.68
C ALA A 260 -19.79 -9.90 -23.44
#